data_AF-A0A7Y0N0D0-F1
#
_entry.id   AF-A0A7Y0N0D0-F1
#
_cell.length_a   1.000
_cell.length_b   1.000
_cell.length_c   1.000
_cell.angle_alpha   90.00
_cell.angle_beta   90.00
_cell.angle_gamma   90.00
#
_symmetry.space_group_name_H-M   'P 1'
#
loop_
_entity.id
_entity.type
_entity.pdbx_description
1 polymer ?
#
loop_
_entity_poly.entity_id
_entity_poly.type
_entity_poly.pdbx_seq_one_letter_code
_entity_poly.pdbx_strand_id
1 'polypeptide(L)'
;ILNDPVNGLWVAILGRIFLIFSTLLFLSLEGHLLVIDIVIQSFVVWPVGSGITALSLQGVINVFGWMFAASLALALPAIVSMLLANISFGVMNRAAPSLNVYALGFPMTMLLGLFSVLISVSGVPGRYTALVHETIRHLNNFMLGGA
;
A
#
# COMPACT_ATOMS: atom_id res chain seq x y z
N ILE A 1 9.22 -3.13 -27.19
CA ILE A 1 9.71 -2.80 -25.83
C ILE A 1 8.60 -2.52 -24.80
N LEU A 2 7.38 -2.11 -25.21
CA LEU A 2 6.25 -1.93 -24.28
C LEU A 2 5.53 -3.23 -23.86
N ASN A 3 5.82 -4.37 -24.53
CA ASN A 3 5.15 -5.66 -24.35
C ASN A 3 6.08 -6.74 -23.76
N ASP A 4 7.17 -6.34 -23.09
CA ASP A 4 8.06 -7.28 -22.41
C ASP A 4 8.04 -7.01 -20.90
N PRO A 5 7.28 -7.80 -20.11
CA PRO A 5 7.18 -7.64 -18.66
C PRO A 5 8.47 -8.06 -17.93
N VAL A 6 9.43 -8.70 -18.60
CA VAL A 6 10.66 -9.22 -17.99
C VAL A 6 11.77 -8.18 -18.00
N ASN A 7 11.82 -7.31 -19.02
CA ASN A 7 12.89 -6.31 -19.21
C ASN A 7 12.47 -4.85 -18.92
N GLY A 8 11.20 -4.62 -18.55
CA GLY A 8 10.71 -3.29 -18.23
C GLY A 8 11.24 -2.81 -16.88
N LEU A 9 12.20 -1.89 -16.90
CA LEU A 9 12.63 -1.05 -15.76
C LEU A 9 11.47 -0.16 -15.26
N TRP A 10 10.37 -0.75 -14.82
CA TRP A 10 9.29 -0.08 -14.13
C TRP A 10 9.41 -0.33 -12.63
N VAL A 11 10.62 -0.13 -12.07
CA VAL A 11 10.67 0.21 -10.64
C VAL A 11 9.99 1.56 -10.56
N ALA A 12 8.70 1.58 -10.24
CA ALA A 12 7.98 2.81 -9.99
C ALA A 12 8.78 3.58 -8.93
N ILE A 13 9.45 4.68 -9.32
CA ILE A 13 10.25 5.53 -8.43
C ILE A 13 9.48 5.80 -7.14
N LEU A 14 8.17 6.03 -7.29
CA LEU A 14 7.23 6.25 -6.21
C LEU A 14 7.10 5.05 -5.27
N GLY A 15 7.02 3.82 -5.80
CA GLY A 15 6.99 2.60 -5.00
C GLY A 15 8.27 2.42 -4.19
N ARG A 16 9.43 2.77 -4.76
CA ARG A 16 10.70 2.75 -4.03
C ARG A 16 10.76 3.79 -2.92
N ILE A 17 10.25 5.00 -3.17
CA ILE A 17 10.13 6.06 -2.15
C ILE A 17 9.22 5.60 -1.00
N PHE A 18 8.03 5.06 -1.31
CA PHE A 18 7.11 4.55 -0.29
C PHE A 18 7.68 3.37 0.49
N LEU A 19 8.47 2.49 -0.15
CA LEU A 19 9.16 1.41 0.54
C LEU A 19 10.16 1.94 1.56
N ILE A 20 11.05 2.86 1.14
CA ILE A 20 12.03 3.48 2.04
C ILE A 20 11.31 4.21 3.19
N PHE A 21 10.27 4.98 2.88
CA PHE A 21 9.49 5.71 3.87
C PHE A 21 8.81 4.76 4.88
N SER A 22 8.21 3.67 4.41
CA SER A 22 7.60 2.64 5.25
C SER A 22 8.64 1.95 6.14
N THR A 23 9.83 1.64 5.61
CA THR A 23 10.94 1.08 6.40
C THR A 23 11.41 2.04 7.50
N LEU A 24 11.51 3.34 7.19
CA LEU A 24 11.86 4.35 8.19
C LEU A 24 10.80 4.46 9.28
N LEU A 25 9.51 4.44 8.93
CA LEU A 25 8.43 4.40 9.91
C LEU A 25 8.46 3.12 10.77
N PHE A 26 8.70 1.97 10.15
CA PHE A 26 8.83 0.69 10.84
C PHE A 26 9.96 0.72 11.89
N LEU A 27 11.13 1.26 11.52
CA LEU A 27 12.26 1.40 12.43
C LEU A 27 11.98 2.44 13.51
N SER A 28 11.36 3.57 13.15
CA SER A 28 11.03 4.66 14.09
C SER A 28 9.99 4.25 15.14
N LEU A 29 9.10 3.30 14.83
CA LEU A 29 8.11 2.76 15.76
C LEU A 29 8.59 1.48 16.47
N GLU A 30 9.89 1.17 16.39
CA GLU A 30 10.48 -0.03 17.00
C GLU A 30 9.81 -1.34 16.54
N GLY A 31 9.21 -1.35 15.35
CA GLY A 31 8.45 -2.49 14.83
C GLY A 31 9.28 -3.77 14.72
N HIS A 32 10.60 -3.65 14.59
CA HIS A 32 11.52 -4.79 14.59
C HIS A 32 11.54 -5.53 15.95
N LEU A 33 11.48 -4.82 17.07
CA LEU A 33 11.41 -5.44 18.41
C LEU A 33 10.06 -6.14 18.60
N LEU A 34 8.97 -5.49 18.16
CA LEU A 34 7.63 -6.06 18.20
C LEU A 34 7.53 -7.38 17.41
N VAL A 35 8.13 -7.45 16.22
CA VAL A 35 8.14 -8.69 15.41
C VAL A 35 8.87 -9.82 16.13
N ILE A 36 9.99 -9.53 16.79
CA ILE A 36 10.74 -10.54 17.56
C ILE A 36 9.89 -11.08 18.71
N ASP A 37 9.20 -10.20 19.45
CA ASP A 37 8.30 -10.58 20.55
C ASP A 37 7.15 -11.48 20.06
N ILE A 38 6.51 -11.11 18.94
CA ILE A 38 5.46 -11.90 18.28
C ILE A 38 5.97 -13.30 17.89
N VAL A 39 7.19 -13.41 17.35
CA VAL A 39 7.79 -14.71 17.00
C VAL A 39 8.02 -15.56 18.25
N ILE A 40 8.50 -14.98 19.34
CA ILE A 40 8.72 -15.71 20.60
C ILE A 40 7.37 -16.22 21.15
N GLN A 41 6.34 -15.39 21.19
CA GLN A 41 5.01 -15.77 21.65
C GLN A 41 4.36 -16.85 20.76
N SER A 42 4.67 -16.85 19.46
CA SER A 42 4.14 -17.86 18.52
C SER A 42 4.52 -19.30 18.91
N PHE A 43 5.68 -19.52 19.56
CA PHE A 43 6.09 -20.85 20.01
C PHE A 43 5.30 -21.37 21.21
N VAL A 44 4.68 -20.49 22.00
CA VAL A 44 3.81 -20.85 23.12
C VAL A 44 2.43 -21.25 22.61
N VAL A 45 1.91 -20.49 21.65
CA VAL A 45 0.61 -20.73 21.02
C VAL A 45 0.65 -21.94 20.09
N TRP A 46 1.71 -22.04 19.30
CA TRP A 46 1.89 -23.04 18.26
C TRP A 46 3.14 -23.88 18.55
N PRO A 47 3.04 -24.87 19.45
CA PRO A 47 4.19 -25.66 19.84
C PRO A 47 4.74 -26.46 18.65
N VAL A 48 6.07 -26.61 18.64
CA VAL A 48 6.78 -27.33 17.60
C VAL A 48 6.25 -28.77 17.53
N GLY A 49 5.66 -29.13 16.39
CA GLY A 49 5.12 -30.47 16.14
C GLY A 49 3.60 -30.59 16.11
N SER A 50 2.83 -29.53 16.43
CA SER A 50 1.36 -29.62 16.43
C SER A 50 0.67 -29.44 15.05
N GLY A 51 1.45 -29.31 13.96
CA GLY A 51 0.95 -29.22 12.59
C GLY A 51 0.20 -27.90 12.27
N ILE A 52 0.03 -27.61 10.98
CA ILE A 52 -0.74 -26.43 10.53
C ILE A 52 -2.23 -26.78 10.49
N THR A 53 -3.08 -26.13 11.30
CA THR A 53 -4.53 -26.39 11.32
C THR A 53 -5.25 -25.64 10.19
N ALA A 54 -6.37 -26.15 9.68
CA ALA A 54 -7.11 -25.45 8.62
C ALA A 54 -7.59 -24.04 9.03
N LEU A 55 -7.90 -23.85 10.31
CA LEU A 55 -8.30 -22.55 10.89
C LEU A 55 -7.19 -21.49 10.77
N SER A 56 -5.93 -21.92 10.91
CA SER A 56 -4.77 -21.04 10.77
C SER A 56 -4.53 -20.58 9.32
N LEU A 57 -4.85 -21.40 8.33
CA LEU A 57 -4.71 -21.01 6.93
C LEU A 57 -5.77 -19.98 6.53
N GLN A 58 -7.01 -20.14 7.02
CA GLN A 58 -8.08 -19.18 6.78
C GLN A 58 -7.77 -17.80 7.37
N GLY A 59 -7.17 -17.76 8.57
CA GLY A 59 -6.73 -16.50 9.18
C GLY A 59 -5.72 -15.75 8.30
N VAL A 60 -4.73 -16.45 7.74
CA VAL A 60 -3.74 -15.85 6.82
C VAL A 60 -4.40 -15.30 5.56
N ILE A 61 -5.34 -16.05 4.96
CA ILE A 61 -6.07 -15.61 3.77
C ILE A 61 -6.89 -14.34 4.06
N ASN A 62 -7.57 -14.28 5.22
CA ASN A 62 -8.35 -13.11 5.62
C ASN A 62 -7.45 -11.88 5.82
N VAL A 63 -6.29 -12.04 6.47
CA VAL A 63 -5.31 -10.96 6.65
C VAL A 63 -4.78 -10.47 5.30
N PHE A 64 -4.55 -11.39 4.35
CA PHE A 64 -4.12 -11.03 3.00
C PHE A 64 -5.19 -10.21 2.26
N GLY A 65 -6.46 -10.60 2.37
CA GLY A 65 -7.59 -9.84 1.82
C GLY A 65 -7.71 -8.46 2.45
N TRP A 66 -7.58 -8.37 3.77
CA TRP A 66 -7.57 -7.10 4.49
C TRP A 66 -6.40 -6.20 4.07
N MET A 67 -5.20 -6.74 3.89
CA MET A 67 -4.03 -5.99 3.43
C MET A 67 -4.26 -5.37 2.04
N PHE A 68 -4.87 -6.12 1.13
CA PHE A 68 -5.22 -5.59 -0.20
C PHE A 68 -6.28 -4.49 -0.11
N ALA A 69 -7.32 -4.69 0.70
CA ALA A 69 -8.36 -3.68 0.93
C ALA A 69 -7.78 -2.39 1.57
N ALA A 70 -6.92 -2.53 2.57
CA ALA A 70 -6.27 -1.42 3.27
C ALA A 70 -5.32 -0.63 2.36
N SER A 71 -4.49 -1.32 1.56
CA SER A 71 -3.59 -0.67 0.61
C SER A 71 -4.36 0.05 -0.50
N LEU A 72 -5.43 -0.55 -1.02
CA LEU A 72 -6.31 0.10 -1.99
C LEU A 72 -6.99 1.33 -1.37
N ALA A 73 -7.54 1.21 -0.16
CA ALA A 73 -8.14 2.33 0.56
C ALA A 73 -7.16 3.47 0.86
N LEU A 74 -5.88 3.17 0.98
CA LEU A 74 -4.81 4.17 1.11
C LEU A 74 -4.50 4.85 -0.23
N ALA A 75 -4.52 4.11 -1.34
CA ALA A 75 -4.29 4.64 -2.68
C ALA A 75 -5.51 5.36 -3.29
N LEU A 76 -6.74 5.06 -2.83
CA LEU A 76 -8.00 5.58 -3.39
C LEU A 76 -8.00 7.10 -3.62
N PRO A 77 -7.62 7.96 -2.66
CA PRO A 77 -7.66 9.41 -2.86
C PRO A 77 -6.76 9.87 -4.03
N ALA A 78 -5.58 9.26 -4.15
CA ALA A 78 -4.65 9.56 -5.23
C ALA A 78 -5.15 9.03 -6.58
N ILE A 79 -5.73 7.82 -6.61
CA ILE A 79 -6.33 7.22 -7.80
C ILE A 79 -7.49 8.07 -8.31
N VAL A 80 -8.40 8.51 -7.43
CA VAL A 80 -9.55 9.33 -7.80
C VAL A 80 -9.11 10.70 -8.30
N SER A 81 -8.15 11.34 -7.62
CA SER A 81 -7.56 12.60 -8.08
C SER A 81 -6.96 12.49 -9.49
N MET A 82 -6.21 11.41 -9.74
CA MET A 82 -5.64 11.12 -11.05
C MET A 82 -6.67 10.83 -12.12
N LEU A 83 -7.69 10.06 -11.77
CA LEU A 83 -8.79 9.74 -12.68
C LEU A 83 -9.52 11.02 -13.11
N LEU A 84 -9.82 11.91 -12.17
CA LEU A 84 -10.44 13.20 -12.44
C LEU A 84 -9.55 14.07 -13.33
N ALA A 85 -8.25 14.15 -13.05
CA ALA A 85 -7.30 14.89 -13.88
C ALA A 85 -7.28 14.37 -15.33
N ASN A 86 -7.20 13.04 -15.51
CA ASN A 86 -7.23 12.41 -16.83
C ASN A 86 -8.55 12.66 -17.57
N ILE A 87 -9.68 12.61 -16.88
CA ILE A 87 -11.00 12.94 -17.46
C ILE A 87 -11.03 14.43 -17.88
N SER A 88 -10.53 15.35 -17.05
CA SER A 88 -10.47 16.78 -17.38
C SER A 88 -9.62 17.02 -18.64
N PHE A 89 -8.48 16.36 -18.78
CA PHE A 89 -7.68 16.44 -20.01
C PHE A 89 -8.38 15.81 -21.21
N GLY A 90 -9.11 14.71 -21.02
CA GLY A 90 -9.94 14.10 -22.05
C GLY A 90 -11.02 15.06 -22.58
N VAL A 91 -11.69 15.80 -21.69
CA VAL A 91 -12.67 16.83 -22.06
C VAL A 91 -12.01 18.02 -22.75
N MET A 92 -10.87 18.49 -22.25
CA MET A 92 -10.09 19.57 -22.87
C MET A 92 -9.72 19.25 -24.32
N ASN A 93 -9.29 18.01 -24.58
CA ASN A 93 -8.92 17.57 -25.93
C ASN A 93 -10.10 17.63 -26.92
N ARG A 94 -11.34 17.44 -26.43
CA ARG A 94 -12.55 17.63 -27.24
C ARG A 94 -12.89 19.10 -27.45
N ALA A 95 -12.64 19.96 -26.47
CA ALA A 95 -12.99 21.39 -26.51
C ALA A 95 -12.00 22.25 -27.32
N ALA A 96 -10.71 21.90 -27.30
CA ALA A 96 -9.65 22.64 -28.01
C ALA A 96 -8.69 21.65 -28.71
N PRO A 97 -9.08 21.09 -29.87
CA PRO A 97 -8.27 20.09 -30.60
C PRO A 97 -6.95 20.63 -31.15
N SER A 98 -6.82 21.96 -31.23
CA SER A 98 -5.62 22.66 -31.70
C SER A 98 -4.55 22.82 -30.63
N LEU A 99 -4.88 22.63 -29.34
CA LEU A 99 -3.87 22.54 -28.29
C LEU A 99 -3.17 21.20 -28.44
N ASN A 100 -1.83 21.20 -28.42
CA ASN A 100 -1.04 19.98 -28.35
C ASN A 100 -1.19 19.37 -26.94
N VAL A 101 -2.34 18.74 -26.67
CA VAL A 101 -2.69 18.15 -25.37
C VAL A 101 -1.71 17.05 -24.98
N TYR A 102 -0.98 16.45 -25.93
CA TYR A 102 0.12 15.53 -25.62
C TYR A 102 1.34 16.27 -25.06
N ALA A 103 1.74 17.40 -25.64
CA ALA A 103 2.86 18.21 -25.13
C ALA A 103 2.53 18.91 -23.80
N LEU A 104 1.28 19.32 -23.59
CA LEU A 104 0.86 19.99 -22.35
C LEU A 104 0.40 19.01 -21.26
N GLY A 105 -0.21 17.89 -21.65
CA GLY A 105 -0.84 16.94 -20.74
C GLY A 105 0.17 16.17 -19.89
N PHE A 106 1.34 15.81 -20.44
CA PHE A 106 2.36 15.11 -19.67
C PHE A 106 2.94 15.98 -18.53
N PRO A 107 3.43 17.22 -18.76
CA PRO A 107 3.89 18.09 -17.68
C PRO A 107 2.80 18.37 -16.63
N MET A 108 1.56 18.57 -17.06
CA MET A 108 0.46 18.88 -16.15
C MET A 108 0.02 17.69 -15.30
N THR A 109 -0.12 16.50 -15.89
CA THR A 109 -0.43 15.27 -15.12
C THR A 109 0.69 14.91 -14.18
N MET A 110 1.95 15.15 -14.55
CA MET A 110 3.11 14.96 -13.67
C MET A 110 3.08 15.91 -12.46
N LEU A 111 2.77 17.19 -12.66
CA LEU A 111 2.60 18.17 -11.57
C LEU A 111 1.45 17.79 -10.65
N LEU A 112 0.28 17.45 -11.21
CA LEU A 112 -0.88 17.00 -10.44
C LEU A 112 -0.58 15.72 -9.66
N GLY A 113 0.24 14.82 -10.21
CA GLY A 113 0.66 13.60 -9.54
C GLY A 113 1.59 13.83 -8.38
N LEU A 114 2.57 14.69 -8.57
CA LEU A 114 3.46 15.08 -7.48
C LEU A 114 2.67 15.77 -6.35
N PHE A 115 1.71 16.62 -6.70
CA PHE A 115 0.85 17.32 -5.73
C PHE A 115 -0.06 16.34 -4.97
N SER A 116 -0.67 15.40 -5.68
CA SER A 116 -1.51 14.34 -5.09
C SER A 116 -0.71 13.45 -4.13
N VAL A 117 0.53 13.12 -4.47
CA VAL A 117 1.44 12.37 -3.61
C VAL A 117 1.84 13.18 -2.38
N LEU A 118 2.16 14.47 -2.54
CA LEU A 118 2.55 15.34 -1.43
C LEU A 118 1.45 15.42 -0.36
N ILE A 119 0.19 15.60 -0.80
CA ILE A 119 -0.97 15.59 0.09
C ILE A 119 -1.11 14.23 0.77
N SER A 120 -0.98 13.14 0.00
CA SER A 120 -1.12 11.78 0.52
C SER A 120 -0.08 11.47 1.61
N VAL A 121 1.19 11.83 1.39
CA VAL A 121 2.31 11.58 2.31
C VAL A 121 2.09 12.24 3.67
N SER A 122 1.51 13.45 3.71
CA SER A 122 1.23 14.15 4.98
C SER A 122 0.32 13.37 5.93
N GLY A 123 -0.60 12.56 5.37
CA GLY A 123 -1.51 11.71 6.14
C GLY A 123 -1.01 10.29 6.39
N VAL A 124 0.10 9.87 5.77
CA VAL A 124 0.60 8.48 5.89
C VAL A 124 0.98 8.10 7.31
N PRO A 125 1.71 8.90 8.12
CA PRO A 125 2.13 8.48 9.45
C PRO A 125 0.97 8.07 10.36
N GLY A 126 -0.11 8.86 10.40
CA GLY A 126 -1.29 8.54 11.22
C GLY A 126 -2.08 7.32 10.72
N ARG A 127 -2.13 7.11 9.40
CA ARG A 127 -2.75 5.90 8.82
C ARG A 127 -1.89 4.66 9.05
N TYR A 128 -0.57 4.82 9.01
CA TYR A 128 0.39 3.75 9.26
C TYR A 128 0.25 3.22 10.69
N THR A 129 0.23 4.10 11.69
CA THR A 129 0.03 3.69 13.09
C THR A 129 -1.29 2.97 13.29
N ALA A 130 -2.39 3.44 12.68
CA ALA A 130 -3.69 2.79 12.76
C ALA A 130 -3.67 1.37 12.15
N LEU A 131 -3.04 1.21 10.97
CA LEU A 131 -2.88 -0.09 10.32
C LEU A 131 -2.01 -1.06 11.13
N VAL A 132 -0.94 -0.57 11.76
CA VAL A 132 -0.09 -1.39 12.64
C VAL A 132 -0.88 -1.89 13.84
N HIS A 133 -1.67 -1.03 14.49
CA HIS A 133 -2.53 -1.46 15.61
C HIS A 133 -3.56 -2.51 15.19
N GLU A 134 -4.18 -2.35 14.03
CA GLU A 134 -5.13 -3.34 13.50
C GLU A 134 -4.45 -4.67 13.19
N THR A 135 -3.24 -4.62 12.65
CA THR A 135 -2.42 -5.81 12.35
C THR A 135 -2.06 -6.56 13.63
N ILE A 136 -1.65 -5.85 14.68
CA ILE A 136 -1.37 -6.46 15.99
C ILE A 136 -2.63 -7.10 16.57
N ARG A 137 -3.80 -6.46 16.42
CA ARG A 137 -5.08 -7.06 16.84
C ARG A 137 -5.39 -8.35 16.08
N HIS A 138 -5.17 -8.37 14.77
CA HIS A 138 -5.34 -9.59 13.96
C HIS A 138 -4.37 -10.69 14.38
N LEU A 139 -3.11 -10.35 14.67
CA LEU A 139 -2.11 -11.31 15.16
C LEU A 139 -2.46 -11.85 16.54
N ASN A 140 -2.93 -11.01 17.47
CA ASN A 140 -3.38 -11.45 18.79
C ASN A 140 -4.59 -12.37 18.70
N ASN A 141 -5.57 -12.05 17.85
CA ASN A 141 -6.73 -12.91 17.62
C ASN A 141 -6.33 -14.26 17.02
N PHE A 142 -5.33 -14.26 16.13
CA PHE A 142 -4.76 -15.49 15.57
C PHE A 142 -4.03 -16.33 16.63
N MET A 143 -3.29 -15.65 17.52
CA MET A 143 -2.53 -16.27 18.61
C MET A 143 -3.40 -16.85 19.72
N LEU A 144 -4.55 -16.25 20.03
CA LEU A 144 -5.43 -16.74 21.10
C LEU A 144 -6.28 -17.95 20.67
N GLY A 145 -6.10 -18.46 19.44
CA GLY A 145 -6.93 -19.51 18.87
C GLY A 145 -8.28 -18.93 18.47
N GLY A 146 -8.39 -18.50 17.21
CA GLY A 146 -9.57 -17.80 16.71
C GLY A 146 -10.89 -18.50 17.02
N ALA A 147 -11.85 -17.71 17.52
CA ALA A 147 -13.25 -17.89 17.18
C ALA A 147 -13.49 -17.37 15.75
#